data_AF-A0A365TGZ6-F1
#
_entry.id   AF-A0A365TGZ6-F1
#
_cell.length_a   1.000
_cell.length_b   1.000
_cell.length_c   1.000
_cell.angle_alpha   90.00
_cell.angle_beta   90.00
_cell.angle_gamma   90.00
#
_symmetry.space_group_name_H-M   'P 1'
#
loop_
_entity.id
_entity.type
_entity.pdbx_description
1 polymer ?
#
loop_
_entity_poly.entity_id
_entity_poly.type
_entity_poly.pdbx_seq_one_letter_code
_entity_poly.pdbx_strand_id
1 'polypeptide(L)'
;MVSVVVRAAVRVVAPFAMTFGLFTAFHGTSSVGGGFQGGVVVAATAVLLALAFGRDAAERWLDVQSLGGAATAGVVALAVVVLTPLSVGAGVLDLRALPVAVVYAVELAELGIAVAVAATLTALFGLLEGGEA
;
A
#
# COMPACT_ATOMS: atom_id res chain seq x y z
N MET A 1 20.87 -9.18 18.03
CA MET A 1 19.78 -8.80 18.96
C MET A 1 19.52 -7.31 18.81
N VAL A 2 18.29 -6.91 18.46
CA VAL A 2 17.93 -5.50 18.26
C VAL A 2 17.87 -4.78 19.62
N SER A 3 18.45 -3.57 19.69
CA SER A 3 18.49 -2.76 20.90
C SER A 3 17.08 -2.47 21.46
N VAL A 4 16.96 -2.43 22.79
CA VAL A 4 15.72 -2.03 23.49
C VAL A 4 15.30 -0.62 23.07
N VAL A 5 16.27 0.27 22.82
CA VAL A 5 16.01 1.64 22.35
C VAL A 5 15.34 1.62 20.97
N VAL A 6 15.83 0.78 20.05
CA VAL A 6 15.27 0.67 18.69
C VAL A 6 13.84 0.13 18.74
N ARG A 7 13.59 -0.92 19.52
CA ARG A 7 12.23 -1.45 19.70
C ARG A 7 11.27 -0.44 20.29
N ALA A 8 11.70 0.32 21.30
CA ALA A 8 10.90 1.37 21.89
C ALA A 8 10.59 2.49 20.87
N ALA A 9 11.60 2.94 20.12
CA ALA A 9 11.44 3.96 19.09
C ALA A 9 10.45 3.53 17.99
N VAL A 10 10.61 2.32 17.44
CA VAL A 10 9.72 1.79 16.40
C VAL A 10 8.29 1.65 16.91
N ARG A 11 8.09 1.19 18.16
CA ARG A 11 6.75 1.08 18.75
C ARG A 11 6.01 2.42 18.82
N VAL A 12 6.75 3.51 19.04
CA VAL A 12 6.18 4.86 19.06
C VAL A 12 5.97 5.40 17.65
N VAL A 13 6.96 5.28 16.76
CA VAL A 13 6.92 5.87 15.41
C VAL A 13 5.96 5.15 14.47
N ALA A 14 5.89 3.82 14.52
CA ALA A 14 5.09 3.00 13.60
C ALA A 14 3.61 3.41 13.49
N PRO A 15 2.84 3.62 14.58
CA PRO A 15 1.44 4.03 14.43
C PRO A 15 1.28 5.40 13.74
N PHE A 16 2.19 6.36 13.98
CA PHE A 16 2.15 7.65 13.29
C PHE A 16 2.52 7.54 11.82
N ALA A 17 3.59 6.80 11.51
CA ALA A 17 4.02 6.57 10.13
C ALA A 17 2.95 5.81 9.34
N MET A 18 2.33 4.77 9.94
CA MET A 18 1.23 4.02 9.33
C MET A 18 0.03 4.93 9.06
N THR A 19 -0.38 5.73 10.05
CA THR A 19 -1.51 6.65 9.91
C THR A 19 -1.23 7.70 8.84
N PHE A 20 -0.01 8.24 8.80
CA PHE A 20 0.41 9.19 7.77
C PHE A 20 0.38 8.56 6.37
N GLY A 21 0.93 7.36 6.20
CA GLY A 21 0.90 6.64 4.93
C GLY A 21 -0.53 6.37 4.45
N LEU A 22 -1.42 5.94 5.35
CA LEU A 22 -2.84 5.77 5.04
C LEU A 22 -3.50 7.10 4.67
N PHE A 23 -3.28 8.17 5.45
CA PHE A 23 -3.82 9.50 5.15
C PHE A 23 -3.42 9.97 3.74
N THR A 24 -2.12 9.84 3.40
CA THR A 24 -1.58 10.19 2.09
C THR A 24 -2.19 9.35 0.97
N ALA A 25 -2.50 8.07 1.22
CA ALA A 25 -3.15 7.20 0.24
C ALA A 25 -4.63 7.55 0.01
N PHE A 26 -5.36 7.97 1.07
CA PHE A 26 -6.78 8.32 0.98
C PHE A 26 -7.04 9.73 0.43
N HIS A 27 -6.06 10.65 0.49
CA HIS A 27 -6.26 12.08 0.21
C HIS A 27 -5.33 12.63 -0.88
N GLY A 28 -4.92 11.81 -1.86
CA GLY A 28 -3.98 12.24 -2.89
C GLY A 28 -4.51 13.32 -3.84
N THR A 29 -5.83 13.43 -3.98
CA THR A 29 -6.47 14.47 -4.81
C THR A 29 -6.57 15.84 -4.12
N SER A 30 -6.57 15.85 -2.79
CA SER A 30 -6.78 17.04 -1.96
C SER A 30 -5.52 17.51 -1.22
N SER A 31 -4.43 16.74 -1.30
CA SER A 31 -3.16 17.02 -0.63
C SER A 31 -1.96 16.65 -1.53
N VAL A 32 -0.76 17.08 -1.14
CA VAL A 32 0.47 16.61 -1.81
C VAL A 32 0.71 15.16 -1.41
N GLY A 33 0.57 14.24 -2.36
CA GLY A 33 0.56 12.83 -2.04
C GLY A 33 -0.07 11.99 -3.14
N GLY A 34 -0.61 10.85 -2.72
CA GLY A 34 -1.23 9.86 -3.59
C GLY A 34 -1.00 8.44 -3.13
N GLY A 35 -1.61 7.52 -3.86
CA GLY A 35 -1.57 6.10 -3.58
C GLY A 35 -0.15 5.53 -3.52
N PHE A 36 0.72 5.95 -4.45
CA PHE A 36 2.10 5.47 -4.49
C PHE A 36 2.89 5.86 -3.24
N GLN A 37 2.94 7.16 -2.88
CA GLN A 37 3.73 7.59 -1.71
C GLN A 37 3.14 7.04 -0.42
N GLY A 38 1.81 7.03 -0.28
CA GLY A 38 1.13 6.44 0.87
C GLY A 38 1.47 4.95 1.03
N GLY A 39 1.39 4.19 -0.08
CA GLY A 39 1.78 2.78 -0.12
C GLY A 39 3.25 2.53 0.25
N VAL A 40 4.17 3.39 -0.21
CA VAL A 40 5.59 3.32 0.18
C VAL A 40 5.77 3.51 1.69
N VAL A 41 5.09 4.47 2.30
CA VAL A 41 5.18 4.72 3.75
C VAL A 41 4.60 3.55 4.54
N VAL A 42 3.48 2.98 4.10
CA VAL A 42 2.88 1.79 4.70
C VAL A 42 3.86 0.60 4.64
N ALA A 43 4.44 0.32 3.47
CA ALA A 43 5.44 -0.74 3.32
C ALA A 43 6.68 -0.50 4.20
N ALA A 44 7.23 0.71 4.20
CA ALA A 44 8.37 1.07 5.02
C ALA A 44 8.07 0.88 6.52
N THR A 45 6.86 1.20 6.95
CA THR A 45 6.42 0.98 8.34
C THR A 45 6.33 -0.50 8.67
N ALA A 46 5.79 -1.33 7.77
CA ALA A 46 5.76 -2.78 7.94
C ALA A 46 7.17 -3.39 8.00
N VAL A 47 8.08 -2.94 7.14
CA VAL A 47 9.49 -3.35 7.14
C VAL A 47 10.19 -2.94 8.46
N LEU A 48 9.97 -1.72 8.93
CA LEU A 48 10.52 -1.26 10.21
C LEU A 48 10.06 -2.12 11.39
N LEU A 49 8.78 -2.54 11.40
CA LEU A 49 8.25 -3.44 12.42
C LEU A 49 8.90 -4.83 12.34
N ALA A 50 9.06 -5.38 11.13
CA ALA A 50 9.73 -6.66 10.93
C ALA A 50 11.20 -6.63 11.41
N LEU A 51 11.95 -5.59 11.05
CA LEU A 51 13.32 -5.39 11.48
C LEU A 51 13.46 -5.22 13.00
N ALA A 52 12.50 -4.55 13.66
CA ALA A 52 12.56 -4.26 15.09
C ALA A 52 12.16 -5.45 15.98
N PHE A 53 11.16 -6.22 15.56
CA PHE A 53 10.56 -7.28 16.37
C PHE A 53 10.95 -8.70 15.95
N GLY A 54 11.65 -8.84 14.81
CA GLY A 54 12.12 -10.12 14.31
C GLY A 54 11.04 -10.89 13.56
N ARG A 55 11.48 -11.93 12.85
CA ARG A 55 10.67 -12.65 11.88
C ARG A 55 9.48 -13.40 12.51
N ASP A 56 9.65 -14.05 13.65
CA ASP A 56 8.58 -14.82 14.31
C ASP A 56 7.31 -13.99 14.60
N ALA A 57 7.45 -12.69 14.85
CA ALA A 57 6.32 -11.78 15.04
C ALA A 57 5.70 -11.32 13.71
N ALA A 58 6.51 -11.25 12.64
CA ALA A 58 6.15 -10.73 11.33
C ALA A 58 5.73 -11.82 10.32
N GLU A 59 6.08 -13.10 10.54
CA GLU A 59 5.79 -14.23 9.62
C GLU A 59 4.31 -14.36 9.27
N ARG A 60 3.42 -14.05 10.21
CA ARG A 60 1.97 -14.09 9.97
C ARG A 60 1.48 -13.00 9.02
N TRP A 61 2.22 -11.89 8.88
CA TRP A 61 1.83 -10.72 8.09
C TRP A 61 2.70 -10.56 6.82
N LEU A 62 3.83 -11.26 6.75
CA LEU A 62 4.79 -11.24 5.65
C LEU A 62 4.70 -12.45 4.72
N ASP A 63 3.62 -13.23 4.80
CA ASP A 63 3.40 -14.33 3.86
C ASP A 63 3.40 -13.79 2.41
N VAL A 64 4.42 -14.19 1.64
CA VAL A 64 4.66 -13.71 0.29
C VAL A 64 3.49 -14.06 -0.64
N GLN A 65 2.82 -15.20 -0.41
CA GLN A 65 1.65 -15.57 -1.22
C GLN A 65 0.48 -14.62 -0.98
N SER A 66 0.16 -14.35 0.29
CA SER A 66 -0.88 -13.38 0.67
C SER A 66 -0.56 -11.97 0.16
N LEU A 67 0.71 -11.54 0.27
CA LEU A 67 1.15 -10.24 -0.26
C LEU A 67 1.09 -10.18 -1.78
N GLY A 68 1.45 -11.25 -2.49
CA GLY A 68 1.27 -11.35 -3.94
C GLY A 68 -0.20 -11.28 -4.34
N GLY A 69 -1.08 -11.92 -3.57
CA GLY A 69 -2.53 -11.81 -3.73
C GLY A 69 -3.04 -10.38 -3.53
N ALA A 70 -2.59 -9.70 -2.47
CA ALA A 70 -2.92 -8.30 -2.21
C ALA A 70 -2.39 -7.35 -3.30
N ALA A 71 -1.17 -7.57 -3.79
CA ALA A 71 -0.59 -6.80 -4.88
C ALA A 71 -1.43 -6.93 -6.15
N THR A 72 -1.82 -8.17 -6.49
CA THR A 72 -2.69 -8.47 -7.63
C THR A 72 -4.06 -7.83 -7.45
N ALA A 73 -4.66 -7.91 -6.26
CA ALA A 73 -5.94 -7.29 -5.96
C ALA A 73 -5.90 -5.77 -6.12
N GLY A 74 -4.81 -5.12 -5.70
CA GLY A 74 -4.62 -3.67 -5.90
C GLY A 74 -4.55 -3.28 -7.38
N VAL A 75 -3.80 -4.05 -8.19
CA VAL A 75 -3.72 -3.84 -9.66
C VAL A 75 -5.08 -4.07 -10.32
N VAL A 76 -5.80 -5.13 -9.92
CA VAL A 76 -7.14 -5.41 -10.44
C VAL A 76 -8.12 -4.29 -10.06
N ALA A 77 -8.08 -3.79 -8.82
CA ALA A 77 -8.91 -2.66 -8.39
C ALA A 77 -8.64 -1.42 -9.23
N LEU A 78 -7.36 -1.09 -9.47
CA LEU A 78 -6.98 0.00 -10.38
C LEU A 78 -7.53 -0.24 -11.79
N ALA A 79 -7.34 -1.44 -12.35
CA ALA A 79 -7.81 -1.77 -13.69
C ALA A 79 -9.33 -1.63 -13.81
N VAL A 80 -10.09 -2.08 -12.81
CA VAL A 80 -11.55 -1.89 -12.76
C VAL A 80 -11.89 -0.40 -12.84
N VAL A 81 -11.29 0.44 -11.99
CA VAL A 81 -11.59 1.89 -11.99
C VAL A 81 -11.25 2.52 -13.34
N VAL A 82 -10.09 2.21 -13.90
CA VAL A 82 -9.59 2.78 -15.17
C VAL A 82 -10.44 2.35 -16.37
N LEU A 83 -10.98 1.12 -16.35
CA LEU A 83 -11.74 0.53 -17.45
C LEU A 83 -13.27 0.74 -17.31
N THR A 84 -13.78 1.05 -16.12
CA THR A 84 -15.22 1.26 -15.88
C THR A 84 -15.86 2.29 -16.84
N PRO A 85 -15.21 3.41 -17.23
CA PRO A 85 -15.77 4.34 -18.22
C PRO A 85 -16.12 3.71 -19.57
N LEU A 86 -15.48 2.61 -19.98
CA LEU A 86 -15.82 1.89 -21.22
C LEU A 86 -17.26 1.33 -21.19
N SER A 87 -17.79 1.02 -20.01
CA SER A 87 -19.16 0.50 -19.85
C SER A 87 -20.24 1.52 -20.23
N VAL A 88 -19.90 2.81 -20.25
CA VAL A 88 -20.78 3.91 -20.66
C VAL A 88 -20.39 4.50 -22.02
N GLY A 89 -19.52 3.82 -22.78
CA GLY A 89 -19.06 4.26 -24.10
C GLY A 89 -18.04 5.40 -24.08
N ALA A 90 -17.48 5.74 -22.91
CA ALA A 90 -16.43 6.74 -22.77
C ALA A 90 -15.03 6.13 -22.98
N GLY A 91 -14.00 6.97 -23.01
CA GLY A 91 -12.61 6.52 -23.15
C GLY A 91 -12.04 5.91 -21.86
N VAL A 92 -10.97 5.12 -21.99
CA VAL A 92 -10.18 4.67 -20.82
C VAL A 92 -9.75 5.90 -20.01
N LEU A 93 -9.83 5.81 -18.68
CA LEU A 93 -9.49 6.89 -17.74
C LEU A 93 -10.44 8.12 -17.77
N ASP A 94 -11.51 8.11 -18.58
CA ASP A 94 -12.49 9.20 -18.60
C ASP A 94 -13.46 9.10 -17.41
N LEU A 95 -12.92 9.30 -16.20
CA LEU A 95 -13.65 9.17 -14.94
C LEU A 95 -14.75 10.23 -14.80
N ARG A 96 -14.75 11.28 -15.62
CA ARG A 96 -15.79 12.31 -15.67
C ARG A 96 -17.11 11.79 -16.23
N ALA A 97 -17.07 10.71 -17.00
CA ALA A 97 -18.24 10.06 -17.57
C ALA A 97 -19.01 9.20 -16.56
N LEU A 98 -18.43 8.92 -15.39
CA LEU A 98 -19.06 8.11 -14.35
C LEU A 98 -20.02 8.96 -13.48
N PRO A 99 -21.11 8.38 -12.94
CA PRO A 99 -22.06 9.08 -12.09
C PRO A 99 -21.55 9.26 -10.64
N VAL A 100 -20.26 9.54 -10.47
CA VAL A 100 -19.59 9.78 -9.20
C VAL A 100 -18.69 11.01 -9.33
N ALA A 101 -18.43 11.72 -8.23
CA ALA A 101 -17.49 12.82 -8.28
C ALA A 101 -16.10 12.30 -8.67
N VAL A 102 -15.44 12.97 -9.61
CA VAL A 102 -14.12 12.58 -10.15
C VAL A 102 -13.09 12.40 -9.03
N VAL A 103 -13.16 13.24 -8.00
CA VAL A 103 -12.33 13.17 -6.79
C VAL A 103 -12.36 11.75 -6.19
N TYR A 104 -13.55 11.20 -5.96
CA TYR A 104 -13.70 9.87 -5.37
C TYR A 104 -13.31 8.74 -6.32
N ALA A 105 -13.52 8.92 -7.64
CA ALA A 105 -13.06 7.95 -8.62
C ALA A 105 -11.53 7.88 -8.69
N VAL A 106 -10.86 9.03 -8.61
CA VAL A 106 -9.39 9.10 -8.56
C VAL A 106 -8.87 8.54 -7.23
N GLU A 107 -9.45 8.91 -6.08
CA GLU A 107 -9.06 8.36 -4.78
C GLU A 107 -9.20 6.84 -4.73
N LEU A 108 -10.26 6.27 -5.33
CA LEU A 108 -10.41 4.82 -5.42
C LEU A 108 -9.32 4.16 -6.28
N ALA A 109 -8.93 4.79 -7.39
CA ALA A 109 -7.79 4.33 -8.20
C ALA A 109 -6.49 4.39 -7.39
N GLU A 110 -6.27 5.48 -6.65
CA GLU A 110 -5.10 5.66 -5.79
C GLU A 110 -5.04 4.62 -4.66
N LEU A 111 -6.16 4.23 -4.08
CA LEU A 111 -6.20 3.16 -3.09
C LEU A 111 -5.78 1.81 -3.68
N GLY A 112 -6.20 1.50 -4.91
CA GLY A 112 -5.71 0.33 -5.64
C GLY A 112 -4.18 0.36 -5.82
N ILE A 113 -3.63 1.52 -6.21
CA ILE A 113 -2.17 1.73 -6.31
C ILE A 113 -1.50 1.57 -4.95
N ALA A 114 -2.05 2.14 -3.88
CA ALA A 114 -1.48 2.07 -2.54
C ALA A 114 -1.36 0.62 -2.04
N VAL A 115 -2.40 -0.18 -2.22
CA VAL A 115 -2.40 -1.60 -1.87
C VAL A 115 -1.36 -2.35 -2.71
N ALA A 116 -1.34 -2.11 -4.03
CA ALA A 116 -0.38 -2.76 -4.93
C ALA A 116 1.07 -2.47 -4.54
N VAL A 117 1.39 -1.20 -4.28
CA VAL A 117 2.73 -0.73 -3.91
C VAL A 117 3.12 -1.27 -2.53
N ALA A 118 2.25 -1.11 -1.53
CA ALA A 118 2.53 -1.57 -0.18
C ALA A 118 2.82 -3.07 -0.15
N ALA A 119 1.93 -3.86 -0.76
CA ALA A 119 2.07 -5.30 -0.79
C ALA A 119 3.32 -5.76 -1.56
N THR A 120 3.61 -5.14 -2.71
CA THR A 120 4.79 -5.48 -3.53
C THR A 120 6.09 -5.20 -2.78
N LEU A 121 6.23 -4.03 -2.18
CA LEU A 121 7.46 -3.65 -1.46
C LEU A 121 7.68 -4.52 -0.22
N THR A 122 6.61 -4.82 0.51
CA THR A 122 6.67 -5.73 1.66
C THR A 122 6.99 -7.17 1.23
N ALA A 123 6.45 -7.65 0.10
CA ALA A 123 6.77 -8.96 -0.45
C ALA A 123 8.23 -9.05 -0.90
N LEU A 124 8.73 -8.02 -1.58
CA LEU A 124 10.12 -7.92 -2.00
C LEU A 124 11.06 -7.98 -0.80
N PHE A 125 10.74 -7.28 0.29
CA PHE A 125 11.50 -7.38 1.53
C PHE A 125 11.51 -8.82 2.07
N GLY A 126 10.34 -9.48 2.16
CA GLY A 126 10.25 -10.86 2.62
C GLY A 126 11.04 -11.85 1.75
N LEU A 127 11.02 -11.66 0.43
CA LEU A 127 11.80 -12.47 -0.52
C LEU A 127 13.31 -12.25 -0.37
N LEU A 128 13.74 -10.99 -0.21
CA LEU A 128 15.16 -10.65 -0.06
C LEU A 128 15.73 -11.15 1.27
N GLU A 129 15.00 -11.01 2.36
CA GLU A 129 15.45 -11.58 3.63
C GLU A 129 15.41 -13.13 3.59
N GLY A 130 14.50 -13.74 2.84
CA GLY A 130 14.35 -15.21 2.75
C GLY A 130 15.39 -15.90 1.87
N GLY A 131 16.20 -15.15 1.11
CA GLY A 131 17.14 -15.65 0.11
C GLY A 131 18.46 -16.22 0.61
N GLU A 132 18.65 -16.47 1.91
CA GLU A 132 19.79 -17.22 2.45
C GLU A 132 19.43 -18.68 2.73
N ALA A 133 19.26 -19.48 1.67
CA ALA A 133 19.16 -20.94 1.74
C ALA A 133 20.24 -21.61 0.88
#